data_AF-A0A2V5SY53-F1
#
_entry.id   AF-A0A2V5SY53-F1
#
_cell.length_a   1.000
_cell.length_b   1.000
_cell.length_c   1.000
_cell.angle_alpha   90.00
_cell.angle_beta   90.00
_cell.angle_gamma   90.00
#
_symmetry.space_group_name_H-M   'P 1'
#
loop_
_entity.id
_entity.type
_entity.pdbx_description
1 polymer ?
#
loop_
_entity_poly.entity_id
_entity_poly.type
_entity_poly.pdbx_seq_one_letter_code
_entity_poly.pdbx_strand_id
1 'polypeptide(L)'
;KTFRWSGEYSWDFNTRETRSIALNVFEHFKPALPKSYRETDFVLLANIAPSLQSHVLDQMERPRFVVADTMDLWIETTRADLDALLTRIDLLILNDSEAREITKETSLIKAGRRIRKMGPHYVAIKKGEHGALLFGEDNQFFSCGAYPLEDIHDP
;
A
#
# COMPACT_ATOMS: atom_id res chain seq x y z
N LYS A 1 -23.53 -10.95 -2.17
CA LYS A 1 -22.22 -11.66 -2.26
C LYS A 1 -21.14 -10.66 -1.83
N THR A 2 -20.24 -10.98 -0.90
CA THR A 2 -19.23 -10.05 -0.34
C THR A 2 -17.87 -10.26 -1.00
N PHE A 3 -16.93 -9.32 -0.84
CA PHE A 3 -15.52 -9.56 -1.17
C PHE A 3 -15.01 -10.81 -0.47
N ARG A 4 -14.27 -11.65 -1.19
CA ARG A 4 -13.55 -12.80 -0.63
C ARG A 4 -12.15 -12.84 -1.21
N TRP A 5 -11.17 -12.94 -0.34
CA TRP A 5 -9.78 -13.20 -0.65
C TRP A 5 -9.35 -14.45 0.10
N SER A 6 -8.58 -15.31 -0.56
CA SER A 6 -7.88 -16.42 0.08
C SER A 6 -6.43 -16.38 -0.35
N GLY A 7 -5.52 -16.34 0.62
CA GLY A 7 -4.09 -16.52 0.40
C GLY A 7 -3.56 -17.70 1.20
N GLU A 8 -2.43 -18.22 0.76
CA GLU A 8 -1.67 -19.24 1.48
C GLU A 8 -0.30 -18.68 1.81
N TYR A 9 0.07 -18.76 3.09
CA TYR A 9 1.41 -18.37 3.52
C TYR A 9 2.41 -19.48 3.18
N SER A 10 3.59 -19.06 2.72
CA SER A 10 4.73 -19.94 2.56
C SER A 10 5.30 -20.34 3.93
N TRP A 11 6.23 -21.30 3.94
CA TRP A 11 6.84 -21.84 5.16
C TRP A 11 7.53 -20.77 6.05
N ASP A 12 7.88 -19.63 5.47
CA ASP A 12 8.51 -18.49 6.16
C ASP A 12 7.49 -17.59 6.89
N PHE A 13 6.19 -17.86 6.75
CA PHE A 13 5.08 -17.04 7.29
C PHE A 13 5.18 -15.55 6.93
N ASN A 14 5.90 -15.21 5.86
CA ASN A 14 6.10 -13.83 5.43
C ASN A 14 5.74 -13.67 3.95
N THR A 15 6.09 -14.65 3.13
CA THR A 15 5.67 -14.70 1.73
C THR A 15 4.28 -15.31 1.64
N ARG A 16 3.38 -14.68 0.87
CA ARG A 16 2.02 -15.20 0.63
C ARG A 16 1.73 -15.34 -0.85
N GLU A 17 1.01 -16.40 -1.22
CA GLU A 17 0.47 -16.60 -2.57
C GLU A 17 -1.04 -16.34 -2.54
N THR A 18 -1.53 -15.46 -3.42
CA THR A 18 -2.97 -15.25 -3.54
C THR A 18 -3.62 -16.39 -4.33
N ARG A 19 -4.42 -17.23 -3.65
CA ARG A 19 -5.09 -18.41 -4.23
C ARG A 19 -6.37 -18.08 -4.99
N SER A 20 -7.16 -17.13 -4.51
CA SER A 20 -8.37 -16.69 -5.19
C SER A 20 -8.81 -15.31 -4.74
N ILE A 21 -9.34 -14.52 -5.69
CA ILE A 21 -9.92 -13.20 -5.46
C ILE A 21 -11.30 -13.19 -6.08
N ALA A 22 -12.32 -12.90 -5.28
CA ALA A 22 -13.65 -12.61 -5.76
C ALA A 22 -14.02 -11.17 -5.37
N LEU A 23 -13.81 -10.23 -6.31
CA LEU A 23 -14.10 -8.81 -6.12
C LEU A 23 -15.59 -8.58 -5.78
N ASN A 24 -16.50 -9.35 -6.38
CA ASN A 24 -17.93 -9.33 -6.11
C ASN A 24 -18.50 -7.90 -6.08
N VAL A 25 -18.99 -7.44 -4.92
CA VAL A 25 -19.57 -6.10 -4.75
C VAL A 25 -18.63 -4.97 -5.17
N PHE A 26 -17.31 -5.17 -5.13
CA PHE A 26 -16.34 -4.15 -5.52
C PHE A 26 -16.19 -3.93 -7.02
N GLU A 27 -16.64 -4.87 -7.86
CA GLU A 27 -16.56 -4.74 -9.33
C GLU A 27 -17.41 -3.57 -9.86
N HIS A 28 -18.48 -3.20 -9.14
CA HIS A 28 -19.35 -2.07 -9.48
C HIS A 28 -19.45 -1.04 -8.35
N PHE A 29 -18.58 -1.14 -7.33
CA PHE A 29 -18.64 -0.25 -6.18
C PHE A 29 -18.15 1.15 -6.57
N LYS A 30 -19.07 2.10 -6.53
CA LYS A 30 -18.80 3.54 -6.71
C LYS A 30 -19.29 4.27 -5.47
N PRO A 31 -18.47 4.38 -4.42
CA PRO A 31 -18.89 5.03 -3.18
C PRO A 31 -19.15 6.50 -3.45
N ALA A 32 -20.28 6.99 -2.97
CA ALA A 32 -20.55 8.41 -2.83
C ALA A 32 -20.33 8.77 -1.36
N LEU A 33 -19.26 9.52 -1.08
CA LEU A 33 -18.92 9.88 0.29
C LEU A 33 -19.94 10.90 0.83
N PRO A 34 -20.46 10.73 2.07
CA PRO A 34 -21.20 11.77 2.76
C PRO A 34 -20.35 13.03 2.94
N LYS A 35 -20.98 14.21 2.99
CA LYS A 35 -20.26 15.49 3.11
C LYS A 35 -19.27 15.52 4.27
N SER A 36 -19.68 15.00 5.44
CA SER A 36 -18.83 14.94 6.64
C SER A 36 -17.54 14.15 6.44
N TYR A 37 -17.49 13.18 5.52
CA TYR A 37 -16.28 12.39 5.26
C TYR A 37 -15.35 13.12 4.29
N ARG A 38 -15.88 13.92 3.36
CA ARG A 38 -15.10 14.68 2.38
C ARG A 38 -14.25 15.79 2.99
N GLU A 39 -14.66 16.28 4.16
CA GLU A 39 -13.97 17.33 4.93
C GLU A 39 -12.90 16.77 5.89
N THR A 40 -12.63 15.45 5.87
CA THR A 40 -11.67 14.84 6.80
C THR A 40 -10.22 15.18 6.45
N ASP A 41 -9.44 15.55 7.47
CA ASP A 41 -8.03 15.93 7.33
C ASP A 41 -7.09 14.77 6.96
N PHE A 42 -7.40 13.54 7.41
CA PHE A 42 -6.54 12.37 7.23
C PHE A 42 -7.28 11.26 6.49
N VAL A 43 -6.68 10.77 5.41
CA VAL A 43 -7.28 9.74 4.56
C VAL A 43 -6.38 8.52 4.52
N LEU A 44 -6.96 7.35 4.78
CA LEU A 44 -6.30 6.05 4.53
C LEU A 44 -7.02 5.35 3.38
N LEU A 45 -6.38 5.34 2.23
CA LEU A 45 -6.79 4.58 1.05
C LEU A 45 -6.30 3.14 1.20
N ALA A 46 -7.07 2.35 1.95
CA ALA A 46 -6.78 0.93 2.18
C ALA A 46 -6.81 0.13 0.85
N ASN A 47 -6.14 -1.02 0.86
CA ASN A 47 -5.84 -1.82 -0.32
C ASN A 47 -7.10 -2.21 -1.09
N ILE A 48 -7.24 -1.62 -2.26
CA ILE A 48 -8.26 -1.92 -3.26
C ILE A 48 -7.78 -1.39 -4.61
N ALA A 49 -8.54 -1.62 -5.69
CA ALA A 49 -8.20 -1.15 -7.02
C ALA A 49 -7.77 0.34 -7.01
N PRO A 50 -6.61 0.71 -7.58
CA PRO A 50 -6.11 2.08 -7.52
C PRO A 50 -7.04 3.12 -8.15
N SER A 51 -7.85 2.72 -9.13
CA SER A 51 -8.90 3.55 -9.73
C SER A 51 -10.01 3.89 -8.74
N LEU A 52 -10.36 2.96 -7.84
CA LEU A 52 -11.32 3.20 -6.77
C LEU A 52 -10.71 4.06 -5.65
N GLN A 53 -9.44 3.83 -5.30
CA GLN A 53 -8.70 4.69 -4.37
C GLN A 53 -8.68 6.14 -4.89
N SER A 54 -8.41 6.32 -6.19
CA SER A 54 -8.46 7.62 -6.86
C SER A 54 -9.86 8.23 -6.84
N HIS A 55 -10.91 7.45 -7.11
CA HIS A 55 -12.31 7.91 -7.06
C HIS A 55 -12.73 8.36 -5.65
N VAL A 56 -12.22 7.73 -4.60
CA VAL A 56 -12.43 8.18 -3.21
C VAL A 56 -11.69 9.49 -2.97
N LEU A 57 -10.42 9.57 -3.39
CA LEU A 57 -9.61 10.77 -3.23
C LEU A 57 -10.15 11.99 -4.00
N ASP A 58 -10.73 11.78 -5.19
CA ASP A 58 -11.37 12.83 -6.00
C ASP A 58 -12.57 13.50 -5.31
N GLN A 59 -13.18 12.81 -4.34
CA GLN A 59 -14.31 13.33 -3.58
C GLN A 59 -13.88 14.12 -2.34
N MET A 60 -12.60 14.07 -1.96
CA MET A 60 -12.08 14.77 -0.78
C MET A 60 -11.88 16.25 -1.08
N GLU A 61 -12.25 17.13 -0.15
CA GLU A 61 -12.17 18.57 -0.37
C GLU A 61 -10.77 19.13 -0.12
N ARG A 62 -10.16 18.79 1.03
CA ARG A 62 -8.82 19.28 1.38
C ARG A 62 -8.13 18.39 2.42
N PRO A 63 -7.78 17.14 2.09
CA PRO A 63 -7.03 16.30 3.00
C PRO A 63 -5.66 16.94 3.29
N ARG A 64 -5.23 16.88 4.55
CA ARG A 64 -3.91 17.32 5.00
C ARG A 64 -2.86 16.23 4.88
N PHE A 65 -3.27 14.97 4.90
CA PHE A 65 -2.38 13.83 4.75
C PHE A 65 -3.12 12.61 4.21
N VAL A 66 -2.58 12.01 3.15
CA VAL A 66 -3.16 10.87 2.45
C VAL A 66 -2.18 9.70 2.50
N VAL A 67 -2.61 8.63 3.13
CA VAL A 67 -1.91 7.36 3.20
C VAL A 67 -2.56 6.38 2.24
N ALA A 68 -1.77 5.58 1.53
CA ALA A 68 -2.27 4.45 0.78
C ALA A 68 -1.42 3.20 1.05
N ASP A 69 -2.05 2.05 0.94
CA ASP A 69 -1.39 0.76 0.72
C ASP A 69 -1.92 0.11 -0.57
N THR A 70 -1.22 -0.94 -1.02
CA THR A 70 -1.51 -1.65 -2.26
C THR A 70 -1.25 -3.14 -2.08
N MET A 71 -1.31 -3.92 -3.16
CA MET A 71 -0.89 -5.31 -3.19
C MET A 71 -0.32 -5.69 -4.56
N ASP A 72 0.40 -6.80 -4.60
CA ASP A 72 0.88 -7.51 -5.81
C ASP A 72 -0.12 -7.47 -6.97
N LEU A 73 -1.38 -7.87 -6.75
CA LEU A 73 -2.40 -7.89 -7.80
C LEU A 73 -2.51 -6.55 -8.54
N TRP A 74 -2.53 -5.42 -7.82
CA TRP A 74 -2.72 -4.11 -8.43
C TRP A 74 -1.43 -3.59 -9.09
N ILE A 75 -0.27 -4.01 -8.57
CA ILE A 75 1.04 -3.73 -9.16
C ILE A 75 1.15 -4.45 -10.51
N GLU A 76 0.65 -5.67 -10.62
CA GLU A 76 0.68 -6.48 -11.85
C GLU A 76 -0.39 -6.09 -12.86
N THR A 77 -1.64 -5.91 -12.40
CA THR A 77 -2.80 -5.80 -13.31
C THR A 77 -3.20 -4.37 -13.64
N THR A 78 -2.92 -3.39 -12.76
CA THR A 78 -3.38 -2.00 -12.87
C THR A 78 -2.25 -1.01 -12.62
N ARG A 79 -1.06 -1.29 -13.14
CA ARG A 79 0.16 -0.52 -12.84
C ARG A 79 0.04 0.97 -13.17
N ALA A 80 -0.57 1.30 -14.30
CA ALA A 80 -0.74 2.69 -14.73
C ALA A 80 -1.60 3.50 -13.75
N ASP A 81 -2.67 2.90 -13.23
CA ASP A 81 -3.56 3.54 -12.25
C ASP A 81 -2.84 3.72 -10.91
N LEU A 82 -2.04 2.72 -10.50
CA LEU A 82 -1.20 2.82 -9.30
C LEU A 82 -0.19 3.97 -9.45
N ASP A 83 0.57 4.02 -10.55
CA ASP A 83 1.56 5.07 -10.78
C ASP A 83 0.91 6.46 -10.78
N ALA A 84 -0.31 6.60 -11.32
CA ALA A 84 -1.07 7.85 -11.25
C ALA A 84 -1.47 8.21 -9.81
N LEU A 85 -1.95 7.24 -9.03
CA LEU A 85 -2.31 7.44 -7.62
C LEU A 85 -1.10 7.87 -6.78
N LEU A 86 0.08 7.28 -7.01
CA LEU A 86 1.30 7.59 -6.26
C LEU A 86 1.67 9.08 -6.31
N THR A 87 1.36 9.79 -7.40
CA THR A 87 1.60 11.23 -7.52
C THR A 87 0.69 12.10 -6.65
N ARG A 88 -0.33 11.51 -6.02
CA ARG A 88 -1.41 12.21 -5.31
C ARG A 88 -1.48 11.91 -3.82
N ILE A 89 -0.59 11.07 -3.30
CA ILE A 89 -0.58 10.62 -1.90
C ILE A 89 0.66 11.12 -1.18
N ASP A 90 0.58 11.23 0.14
CA ASP A 90 1.69 11.65 0.98
C ASP A 90 2.55 10.48 1.42
N LEU A 91 1.93 9.35 1.77
CA LEU A 91 2.61 8.16 2.27
C LEU A 91 2.12 6.90 1.56
N LEU A 92 3.06 6.15 0.98
CA LEU A 92 2.82 4.77 0.57
C LEU A 92 3.34 3.79 1.63
N ILE A 93 2.51 2.86 2.06
CA ILE A 93 2.88 1.71 2.91
C ILE A 93 2.83 0.44 2.05
N LEU A 94 3.90 -0.35 2.10
CA LEU A 94 3.99 -1.62 1.36
C LEU A 94 4.97 -2.58 2.04
N ASN A 95 4.93 -3.86 1.67
CA ASN A 95 5.93 -4.82 2.11
C ASN A 95 7.18 -4.82 1.20
N ASP A 96 8.21 -5.56 1.60
CA ASP A 96 9.48 -5.61 0.89
C ASP A 96 9.36 -6.29 -0.48
N SER A 97 8.49 -7.28 -0.63
CA SER A 97 8.22 -7.94 -1.91
C SER A 97 7.56 -6.99 -2.91
N GLU A 98 6.50 -6.28 -2.50
CA GLU A 98 5.83 -5.24 -3.30
C GLU A 98 6.80 -4.13 -3.71
N ALA A 99 7.69 -3.70 -2.79
CA ALA A 99 8.67 -2.66 -3.10
C ALA A 99 9.67 -3.10 -4.18
N ARG A 100 10.14 -4.35 -4.11
CA ARG A 100 10.99 -4.95 -5.14
C ARG A 100 10.21 -5.12 -6.44
N GLU A 101 8.94 -5.50 -6.37
CA GLU A 101 8.12 -5.72 -7.55
C GLU A 101 7.87 -4.42 -8.33
N ILE A 102 7.57 -3.33 -7.63
CA ILE A 102 7.34 -2.00 -8.22
C ILE A 102 8.60 -1.49 -8.93
N THR A 103 9.78 -1.67 -8.30
CA THR A 103 11.02 -1.01 -8.71
C THR A 103 12.00 -1.88 -9.49
N LYS A 104 11.84 -3.20 -9.38
CA LYS A 104 12.78 -4.24 -9.83
C LYS A 104 14.18 -4.11 -9.23
N GLU A 105 14.31 -3.40 -8.09
CA GLU A 105 15.55 -3.27 -7.33
C GLU A 105 15.62 -4.37 -6.26
N THR A 106 16.79 -4.97 -6.06
CA THR A 106 16.99 -5.92 -4.94
C THR A 106 17.18 -5.22 -3.60
N SER A 107 17.80 -4.04 -3.62
CA SER A 107 18.08 -3.23 -2.44
C SER A 107 16.84 -2.42 -2.03
N LEU A 108 16.32 -2.66 -0.83
CA LEU A 108 15.20 -1.90 -0.28
C LEU A 108 15.51 -0.41 -0.11
N ILE A 109 16.77 -0.06 0.11
CA ILE A 109 17.21 1.34 0.16
C ILE A 109 17.06 2.01 -1.21
N LYS A 110 17.44 1.33 -2.29
CA LYS A 110 17.24 1.84 -3.64
C LYS A 110 15.75 1.84 -4.01
N ALA A 111 15.03 0.78 -3.66
CA ALA A 111 13.60 0.65 -3.92
C ALA A 111 12.81 1.81 -3.26
N GLY A 112 12.96 2.02 -1.94
CA GLY A 112 12.24 3.08 -1.23
C GLY A 112 12.53 4.48 -1.79
N ARG A 113 13.81 4.78 -2.10
CA ARG A 113 14.19 6.04 -2.75
C ARG A 113 13.60 6.20 -4.15
N ARG A 114 13.48 5.11 -4.91
CA ARG A 114 12.90 5.11 -6.26
C ARG A 114 11.39 5.30 -6.21
N ILE A 115 10.70 4.64 -5.30
CA ILE A 115 9.25 4.80 -5.08
C ILE A 115 8.93 6.23 -4.67
N ARG A 116 9.70 6.85 -3.76
CA ARG A 116 9.52 8.26 -3.39
C ARG A 116 9.60 9.19 -4.61
N LYS A 117 10.48 8.89 -5.57
CA LYS A 117 10.61 9.65 -6.83
C LYS A 117 9.43 9.46 -7.78
N MET A 118 8.55 8.48 -7.55
CA MET A 118 7.33 8.27 -8.33
C MET A 118 6.19 9.21 -7.91
N GLY A 119 6.31 9.90 -6.77
CA GLY A 119 5.25 10.77 -6.27
C GLY A 119 5.23 10.99 -4.77
N PRO A 120 5.12 9.92 -3.94
CA PRO A 120 4.81 10.08 -2.53
C PRO A 120 5.95 10.77 -1.77
N HIS A 121 5.58 11.68 -0.86
CA HIS A 121 6.52 12.38 0.02
C HIS A 121 7.27 11.39 0.95
N TYR A 122 6.57 10.36 1.40
CA TYR A 122 7.04 9.34 2.32
C TYR A 122 6.78 7.93 1.79
N VAL A 123 7.67 6.99 2.10
CA VAL A 123 7.50 5.57 1.78
C VAL A 123 7.85 4.74 3.01
N ALA A 124 6.94 3.89 3.48
CA ALA A 124 7.19 2.94 4.55
C ALA A 124 7.22 1.51 4.01
N ILE A 125 8.37 0.84 4.12
CA ILE A 125 8.55 -0.56 3.72
C ILE A 125 8.53 -1.43 4.99
N LYS A 126 7.47 -2.23 5.17
CA LYS A 126 7.41 -3.28 6.18
C LYS A 126 8.21 -4.50 5.70
N LYS A 127 9.04 -5.06 6.57
CA LYS A 127 9.89 -6.24 6.29
C LYS A 127 9.41 -7.46 7.08
N GLY A 128 8.11 -7.76 7.07
CA GLY A 128 7.54 -8.84 7.90
C GLY A 128 7.92 -8.69 9.37
N GLU A 129 8.40 -9.78 9.99
CA GLU A 129 8.94 -9.84 11.35
C GLU A 129 10.35 -9.25 11.51
N HIS A 130 10.90 -8.56 10.50
CA HIS A 130 12.23 -7.94 10.56
C HIS A 130 12.20 -6.41 10.71
N GLY A 131 11.01 -5.85 10.94
CA GLY A 131 10.81 -4.43 11.27
C GLY A 131 10.39 -3.61 10.05
N ALA A 132 10.73 -2.32 10.03
CA ALA A 132 10.29 -1.41 8.98
C ALA A 132 11.33 -0.34 8.64
N LEU A 133 11.28 0.15 7.41
CA LEU A 133 12.06 1.26 6.91
C LEU A 133 11.13 2.41 6.50
N LEU A 134 11.46 3.64 6.86
CA LEU A 134 10.74 4.84 6.46
C LEU A 134 11.69 5.77 5.69
N PHE A 135 11.27 6.18 4.50
CA PHE A 135 11.96 7.13 3.64
C PHE A 135 11.14 8.42 3.60
N GLY A 136 11.78 9.56 3.81
CA GLY A 136 11.14 10.87 3.76
C GLY A 136 11.82 11.84 2.80
N GLU A 137 11.42 13.10 2.88
CA GLU A 137 12.00 14.22 2.15
C GLU A 137 13.47 14.46 2.53
N ASP A 138 14.21 15.21 1.72
CA ASP A 138 15.61 15.59 2.01
C ASP A 138 16.57 14.45 2.39
N ASN A 139 16.30 13.25 1.87
CA ASN A 139 17.02 12.01 2.20
C ASN A 139 16.89 11.56 3.66
N GLN A 140 15.88 12.03 4.37
CA GLN A 140 15.50 11.49 5.67
C GLN A 140 15.22 9.99 5.57
N PHE A 141 15.74 9.27 6.55
CA PHE A 141 15.65 7.82 6.64
C PHE A 141 15.53 7.39 8.09
N PHE A 142 14.59 6.52 8.36
CA PHE A 142 14.38 5.92 9.67
C PHE A 142 14.26 4.39 9.51
N SER A 143 14.82 3.66 10.47
CA SER A 143 14.75 2.20 10.52
C SER A 143 14.29 1.78 11.90
N CYS A 144 13.24 0.98 11.95
CA CYS A 144 12.74 0.36 13.16
C CYS A 144 13.06 -1.13 13.12
N GLY A 145 13.73 -1.63 14.16
CA GLY A 145 13.93 -3.06 14.35
C GLY A 145 12.62 -3.75 14.72
N ALA A 146 12.52 -5.05 14.44
CA ALA A 146 11.41 -5.84 14.95
C ALA A 146 11.54 -6.13 16.44
N TYR A 147 10.40 -6.39 17.06
CA TYR A 147 10.36 -7.05 18.35
C TYR A 147 10.59 -8.55 18.14
N PRO A 148 11.61 -9.16 18.77
CA PRO A 148 11.86 -10.59 18.61
C PRO A 148 10.72 -11.38 19.27
N LEU A 149 10.07 -12.23 18.49
CA LEU A 149 9.06 -13.17 18.94
C LEU A 149 9.61 -14.58 18.78
N GLU A 150 9.45 -15.43 19.80
CA GLU A 150 9.88 -16.83 19.75
C GLU A 150 8.94 -17.68 18.89
N ASP A 151 7.63 -17.40 18.93
CA ASP A 151 6.60 -18.11 18.17
C ASP A 151 5.75 -17.13 17.34
N ILE A 152 5.76 -17.30 16.01
CA ILE A 152 4.90 -16.56 15.08
C ILE A 152 3.71 -17.47 14.73
N HIS A 153 2.50 -17.05 15.10
CA HIS A 153 1.28 -17.85 14.89
C HIS A 153 0.40 -17.35 13.73
N ASP A 154 0.33 -16.03 13.50
CA ASP A 154 -0.44 -15.42 12.40
C ASP A 154 0.20 -14.05 12.04
N PRO A 155 0.70 -13.85 10.80
CA PRO A 155 1.46 -12.66 10.37
C PRO A 155 0.63 -11.47 9.85
#